data_AF-A0A354P2N3-F1
#
_entry.id   AF-A0A354P2N3-F1
#
_cell.length_a   1.000
_cell.length_b   1.000
_cell.length_c   1.000
_cell.angle_alpha   90.00
_cell.angle_beta   90.00
_cell.angle_gamma   90.00
#
_symmetry.space_group_name_H-M   'P 1'
#
loop_
_entity.id
_entity.type
_entity.pdbx_description
1 polymer ?
#
loop_
_entity_poly.entity_id
_entity_poly.type
_entity_poly.pdbx_seq_one_letter_code
_entity_poly.pdbx_strand_id
1 'polypeptide(L)'
;MKKHPLAKLDQRHLWHPFTQMRDWLKGEPLVIERGKGALLWDVRGREYIDANSSIWTNLHGHNHPKINAAIRGQLSRVAHTSALGLANEPASLLGRELVHLANPRAGVTKQQPRLAKVFYSDNGSTAVEVALKLAYEFARRTGRARRPRFLSLDGAYHGDTVGAVSAGHIDLFHKAYSGMLFKTDKVMSPYCYRCPFNKAKPERGDARDTRKCNFECVDKVEQRFATRKKRGSNYAALLVEPGMQGPAGMIAQPKGWLGRVAQIAQGHGTQLIADEVMTGLGRAACRFFASH
;
A
#
# COMPACT_ATOMS: atom_id res chain seq x y z
N MET A 1 -4.78 -36.78 16.36
CA MET A 1 -5.78 -36.83 15.28
C MET A 1 -5.09 -36.95 13.94
N LYS A 2 -5.66 -37.69 12.98
CA LYS A 2 -5.13 -37.71 11.59
C LYS A 2 -5.34 -36.35 10.92
N LYS A 3 -4.34 -35.87 10.17
CA LYS A 3 -4.47 -34.67 9.31
C LYS A 3 -5.63 -34.84 8.33
N HIS A 4 -6.41 -33.79 8.14
CA HIS A 4 -7.51 -33.67 7.20
C HIS A 4 -7.01 -33.90 5.76
N PRO A 5 -7.80 -34.56 4.88
CA PRO A 5 -7.37 -34.81 3.50
C PRO A 5 -6.96 -33.54 2.73
N LEU A 6 -7.70 -32.44 2.88
CA LEU A 6 -7.37 -31.17 2.24
C LEU A 6 -6.02 -30.59 2.71
N ALA A 7 -5.71 -30.73 4.00
CA ALA A 7 -4.43 -30.29 4.55
C ALA A 7 -3.24 -31.07 3.95
N LYS A 8 -3.44 -32.36 3.62
CA LYS A 8 -2.41 -33.16 2.94
C LYS A 8 -2.22 -32.74 1.49
N LEU A 9 -3.31 -32.42 0.79
CA LEU A 9 -3.25 -31.92 -0.59
C LEU A 9 -2.53 -30.58 -0.66
N ASP A 10 -2.86 -29.65 0.25
CA ASP A 10 -2.18 -28.37 0.41
C ASP A 10 -0.67 -28.55 0.54
N GLN A 11 -0.23 -29.32 1.53
CA GLN A 11 1.18 -29.57 1.82
C GLN A 11 1.93 -30.25 0.67
N ARG A 12 1.22 -31.01 -0.17
CA ARG A 12 1.81 -31.72 -1.30
C ARG A 12 1.98 -30.85 -2.54
N HIS A 13 1.10 -29.87 -2.73
CA HIS A 13 0.95 -29.20 -4.04
C HIS A 13 1.09 -27.68 -3.99
N LEU A 14 0.98 -27.05 -2.83
CA LEU A 14 0.95 -25.59 -2.73
C LEU A 14 2.22 -25.04 -2.09
N TRP A 15 2.72 -23.94 -2.66
CA TRP A 15 3.77 -23.11 -2.07
C TRP A 15 3.12 -21.82 -1.57
N HIS A 16 3.12 -21.62 -0.25
CA HIS A 16 2.42 -20.50 0.37
C HIS A 16 3.26 -19.22 0.39
N PRO A 17 2.64 -18.05 0.17
CA PRO A 17 3.31 -16.76 0.30
C PRO A 17 3.70 -16.51 1.76
N PHE A 18 4.81 -15.79 1.98
CA PHE A 18 5.33 -15.43 3.32
C PHE A 18 5.39 -16.57 4.34
N THR A 19 5.62 -17.81 3.88
CA THR A 19 5.54 -19.00 4.72
C THR A 19 6.86 -19.77 4.69
N GLN A 20 7.39 -20.10 5.87
CA GLN A 20 8.51 -21.02 5.97
C GLN A 20 8.01 -22.45 5.73
N MET A 21 8.15 -22.92 4.49
CA MET A 21 7.55 -24.17 4.03
C MET A 21 7.97 -25.39 4.84
N ARG A 22 9.22 -25.46 5.32
CA ARG A 22 9.65 -26.59 6.16
C ARG A 22 8.86 -26.68 7.47
N ASP A 23 8.52 -25.54 8.06
CA ASP A 23 7.74 -25.49 9.30
C ASP A 23 6.25 -25.70 9.02
N TRP A 24 5.75 -25.20 7.89
CA TRP A 24 4.37 -25.45 7.41
C TRP A 24 4.02 -26.94 7.33
N LEU A 25 4.99 -27.77 6.92
CA LEU A 25 4.80 -29.22 6.77
C LEU A 25 4.68 -29.97 8.12
N LYS A 26 5.19 -29.41 9.22
CA LYS A 26 5.23 -30.07 10.53
C LYS A 26 3.83 -30.21 11.13
N GLY A 27 2.99 -29.17 11.00
CA GLY A 27 1.65 -29.12 11.58
C GLY A 27 0.55 -29.54 10.62
N GLU A 28 -0.68 -29.63 11.12
CA GLU A 28 -1.87 -29.51 10.28
C GLU A 28 -2.17 -28.01 10.07
N PRO A 29 -2.17 -27.49 8.84
CA PRO A 29 -2.55 -26.12 8.57
C PRO A 29 -4.02 -25.85 8.89
N LEU A 30 -4.34 -24.58 9.17
CA LEU A 30 -5.73 -24.15 9.29
C LEU A 30 -6.37 -24.10 7.91
N VAL A 31 -7.27 -25.04 7.63
CA VAL A 31 -7.99 -25.09 6.36
C VAL A 31 -9.35 -24.42 6.54
N ILE A 32 -9.48 -23.19 6.05
CA ILE A 32 -10.73 -22.42 6.09
C ILE A 32 -11.68 -22.94 5.00
N GLU A 33 -12.95 -23.15 5.36
CA GLU A 33 -13.98 -23.67 4.46
C GLU A 33 -15.08 -22.64 4.15
N ARG A 34 -15.50 -21.87 5.16
CA ARG A 34 -16.63 -20.95 5.05
C ARG A 34 -16.34 -19.64 5.76
N GLY A 35 -16.96 -18.56 5.30
CA GLY A 35 -17.04 -17.30 6.03
C GLY A 35 -18.41 -16.64 5.93
N LYS A 36 -18.76 -15.81 6.91
CA LYS A 36 -19.96 -14.96 6.94
C LYS A 36 -19.71 -13.77 7.86
N GLY A 37 -19.88 -12.55 7.35
CA GLY A 37 -19.56 -11.35 8.13
C GLY A 37 -18.09 -11.35 8.54
N ALA A 38 -17.78 -11.07 9.80
CA ALA A 38 -16.41 -11.09 10.31
C ALA A 38 -15.90 -12.48 10.74
N LEU A 39 -16.66 -13.55 10.50
CA LEU A 39 -16.37 -14.90 10.99
C LEU A 39 -15.93 -15.83 9.86
N LEU A 40 -15.02 -16.74 10.22
CA LEU A 40 -14.50 -17.84 9.42
C LEU A 40 -14.70 -19.17 10.14
N TRP A 41 -14.92 -20.24 9.40
CA TRP A 41 -14.99 -21.61 9.92
C TRP A 41 -13.99 -22.50 9.21
N ASP A 42 -13.25 -23.32 9.97
CA ASP A 42 -12.38 -24.34 9.42
C ASP A 42 -13.15 -25.62 9.05
N VAL A 43 -12.49 -26.52 8.33
CA VAL A 43 -13.01 -27.85 7.94
C VAL A 43 -13.32 -28.79 9.12
N ARG A 44 -13.00 -28.39 10.36
CA ARG A 44 -13.34 -29.10 11.59
C ARG A 44 -14.49 -28.42 12.33
N GLY A 45 -15.10 -27.39 11.73
CA GLY A 45 -16.23 -26.65 12.28
C GLY A 45 -15.85 -25.60 13.33
N ARG A 46 -14.55 -25.36 13.57
CA ARG A 46 -14.11 -24.33 14.54
C ARG A 46 -14.29 -22.95 13.94
N GLU A 47 -14.83 -22.04 14.75
CA GLU A 47 -15.08 -20.65 14.39
C GLU A 47 -13.92 -19.74 14.78
N TYR A 48 -13.65 -18.75 13.94
CA TYR A 48 -12.60 -17.75 14.11
C TYR A 48 -13.13 -16.36 13.76
N ILE A 49 -12.74 -15.36 14.54
CA ILE A 49 -12.89 -13.96 14.14
C ILE A 49 -11.76 -13.61 13.18
N ASP A 50 -12.10 -13.10 12.00
CA ASP A 50 -11.15 -12.54 11.04
C ASP A 50 -10.72 -11.13 11.48
N ALA A 51 -9.89 -11.07 12.53
CA ALA A 51 -9.48 -9.84 13.18
C ALA A 51 -8.49 -8.99 12.35
N ASN A 52 -7.98 -9.51 11.22
CA ASN A 52 -7.13 -8.76 10.30
C ASN A 52 -7.76 -8.55 8.92
N SER A 53 -9.04 -8.91 8.75
CA SER A 53 -9.78 -8.74 7.50
C SER A 53 -9.12 -9.43 6.31
N SER A 54 -8.64 -10.66 6.49
CA SER A 54 -7.97 -11.48 5.47
C SER A 54 -6.85 -10.70 4.79
N ILE A 55 -5.92 -10.20 5.60
CA ILE A 55 -4.82 -9.30 5.19
C ILE A 55 -5.37 -7.98 4.63
N TRP A 56 -6.14 -7.28 5.46
CA TRP A 56 -6.58 -5.88 5.28
C TRP A 56 -7.51 -5.60 4.09
N THR A 57 -7.94 -6.63 3.35
CA THR A 57 -8.75 -6.48 2.13
C THR A 57 -10.26 -6.62 2.37
N ASN A 58 -10.68 -7.37 3.38
CA ASN A 58 -12.09 -7.63 3.64
C ASN A 58 -12.76 -6.42 4.32
N LEU A 59 -13.61 -5.69 3.60
CA LEU A 59 -14.32 -4.50 4.13
C LEU A 59 -15.78 -4.79 4.51
N HIS A 60 -16.43 -5.70 3.80
CA HIS A 60 -17.88 -5.93 3.91
C HIS A 60 -18.24 -7.27 4.55
N GLY A 61 -17.24 -7.99 5.06
CA GLY A 61 -17.38 -9.33 5.59
C GLY A 61 -17.42 -10.39 4.49
N HIS A 62 -17.21 -11.63 4.92
CA HIS A 62 -17.25 -12.82 4.10
C HIS A 62 -18.68 -13.14 3.61
N ASN A 63 -18.79 -13.71 2.42
CA ASN A 63 -20.04 -14.15 1.79
C ASN A 63 -21.12 -13.04 1.70
N HIS A 64 -20.71 -11.83 1.31
CA HIS A 64 -21.63 -10.69 1.21
C HIS A 64 -22.63 -10.87 0.04
N PRO A 65 -23.95 -10.93 0.29
CA PRO A 65 -24.93 -11.35 -0.72
C PRO A 65 -24.96 -10.43 -1.94
N LYS A 66 -24.82 -9.11 -1.74
CA LYS A 66 -24.81 -8.13 -2.83
C LYS A 66 -23.59 -8.29 -3.76
N ILE A 67 -22.42 -8.60 -3.20
CA ILE A 67 -21.18 -8.75 -3.98
C ILE A 67 -21.27 -10.05 -4.79
N ASN A 68 -21.68 -11.13 -4.13
CA ASN A 68 -21.85 -12.43 -4.78
C ASN A 68 -22.89 -12.39 -5.90
N ALA A 69 -24.01 -11.68 -5.70
CA ALA A 69 -25.01 -11.49 -6.75
C ALA A 69 -24.46 -10.70 -7.94
N ALA A 70 -23.71 -9.61 -7.69
CA ALA A 70 -23.09 -8.81 -8.76
C ALA A 70 -22.08 -9.62 -9.60
N ILE A 71 -21.23 -10.43 -8.94
CA ILE A 71 -20.27 -11.31 -9.63
C ILE A 71 -21.00 -12.34 -10.49
N ARG A 72 -21.99 -13.05 -9.95
CA ARG A 72 -22.79 -14.03 -10.70
C ARG A 72 -23.52 -13.39 -11.89
N GLY A 73 -24.08 -12.20 -11.69
CA GLY A 73 -24.75 -11.45 -12.75
C GLY A 73 -23.81 -11.01 -13.87
N GLN A 74 -22.55 -10.69 -13.57
CA GLN A 74 -21.57 -10.39 -14.62
C GLN A 74 -21.14 -11.67 -15.37
N LEU A 75 -20.95 -12.79 -14.65
CA LEU A 75 -20.57 -14.07 -15.25
C LEU A 75 -21.61 -14.63 -16.22
N SER A 76 -22.91 -14.35 -16.02
CA SER A 76 -23.95 -14.75 -16.97
C SER A 76 -23.94 -13.95 -18.28
N ARG A 77 -23.18 -12.84 -18.33
CA ARG A 77 -23.00 -12.01 -19.53
C ARG A 77 -21.66 -12.30 -20.20
N VAL A 78 -20.57 -12.01 -19.49
CA VAL A 78 -19.19 -12.25 -19.94
C VAL A 78 -18.25 -12.25 -18.75
N ALA A 79 -17.43 -13.30 -18.64
CA ALA A 79 -16.46 -13.44 -17.55
C ALA A 79 -15.25 -12.53 -17.72
N HIS A 80 -14.72 -12.42 -18.95
CA HIS A 80 -13.55 -11.60 -19.24
C HIS A 80 -13.51 -11.19 -20.71
N THR A 81 -13.16 -9.92 -20.96
CA THR A 81 -12.70 -9.40 -22.25
C THR A 81 -11.47 -8.55 -21.99
N SER A 82 -10.55 -8.54 -22.94
CA SER A 82 -9.34 -7.72 -22.85
C SER A 82 -9.68 -6.22 -22.80
N ALA A 83 -8.81 -5.42 -22.19
CA ALA A 83 -8.84 -3.95 -22.30
C ALA A 83 -7.93 -3.43 -23.44
N LEU A 84 -7.28 -4.33 -24.18
CA LEU A 84 -6.43 -4.02 -25.33
C LEU A 84 -7.32 -3.67 -26.53
N GLY A 85 -7.69 -2.40 -26.65
CA GLY A 85 -8.51 -1.88 -27.75
C GLY A 85 -10.02 -2.11 -27.59
N LEU A 86 -10.48 -2.61 -26.45
CA LEU A 86 -11.89 -2.84 -26.14
C LEU A 86 -12.29 -2.15 -24.84
N ALA A 87 -13.55 -1.72 -24.76
CA ALA A 87 -14.13 -1.16 -23.55
C ALA A 87 -14.92 -2.22 -22.77
N ASN A 88 -14.97 -2.05 -21.45
CA ASN A 88 -15.73 -2.88 -20.53
C ASN A 88 -16.66 -1.97 -19.71
N GLU A 89 -17.97 -2.26 -19.73
CA GLU A 89 -18.99 -1.46 -19.04
C GLU A 89 -18.72 -1.39 -17.52
N PRO A 90 -18.62 -2.51 -16.77
CA PRO A 90 -18.24 -2.48 -15.36
C PRO A 90 -16.98 -1.65 -15.06
N ALA A 91 -15.93 -1.79 -15.87
CA ALA A 91 -14.71 -1.02 -15.68
C ALA A 91 -14.92 0.48 -15.91
N SER A 92 -15.77 0.86 -16.87
CA SER A 92 -16.08 2.27 -17.15
C SER A 92 -16.91 2.91 -16.04
N LEU A 93 -17.91 2.18 -15.53
CA LEU A 93 -18.74 2.61 -14.40
C LEU A 93 -17.91 2.73 -13.11
N LEU A 94 -17.10 1.73 -12.80
CA LEU A 94 -16.19 1.78 -11.65
C LEU A 94 -15.18 2.92 -11.79
N GLY A 95 -14.64 3.14 -12.98
CA GLY A 95 -13.66 4.20 -13.24
C GLY A 95 -14.24 5.59 -12.96
N ARG A 96 -15.50 5.83 -13.36
CA ARG A 96 -16.24 7.05 -13.02
C ARG A 96 -16.36 7.24 -11.51
N GLU A 97 -16.80 6.21 -10.78
CA GLU A 97 -16.96 6.28 -9.33
C GLU A 97 -15.63 6.50 -8.62
N LEU A 98 -14.57 5.80 -9.01
CA LEU A 98 -13.24 5.97 -8.43
C LEU A 98 -12.70 7.39 -8.65
N VAL A 99 -12.84 7.94 -9.85
CA VAL A 99 -12.46 9.34 -10.13
C VAL A 99 -13.29 10.31 -9.28
N HIS A 100 -14.58 10.06 -9.09
CA HIS A 100 -15.41 10.90 -8.22
C HIS A 100 -14.91 10.86 -6.78
N LEU A 101 -14.70 9.66 -6.21
CA LEU A 101 -14.27 9.47 -4.83
C LEU A 101 -12.85 10.00 -4.58
N ALA A 102 -11.97 9.90 -5.58
CA ALA A 102 -10.61 10.40 -5.55
C ALA A 102 -10.50 11.94 -5.64
N ASN A 103 -11.60 12.67 -5.89
CA ASN A 103 -11.60 14.13 -6.03
C ASN A 103 -12.73 14.78 -5.20
N PRO A 104 -12.63 14.79 -3.86
CA PRO A 104 -13.67 15.37 -3.01
C PRO A 104 -13.85 16.88 -3.28
N ARG A 105 -15.10 17.35 -3.19
CA ARG A 105 -15.42 18.78 -3.40
C ARG A 105 -14.97 19.68 -2.24
N ALA A 106 -14.88 19.12 -1.03
CA ALA A 106 -14.48 19.84 0.17
C ALA A 106 -12.97 19.64 0.44
N GLY A 107 -12.26 20.72 0.78
CA GLY A 107 -10.84 20.68 1.15
C GLY A 107 -9.86 20.69 -0.03
N VAL A 108 -10.33 20.73 -1.28
CA VAL A 108 -9.50 20.82 -2.48
C VAL A 108 -9.44 22.27 -2.96
N THR A 109 -8.23 22.83 -3.06
CA THR A 109 -8.04 24.17 -3.64
C THR A 109 -8.15 24.12 -5.16
N LYS A 110 -8.57 25.21 -5.81
CA LYS A 110 -8.68 25.27 -7.29
C LYS A 110 -7.35 24.96 -8.01
N GLN A 111 -6.23 25.06 -7.30
CA GLN A 111 -4.88 24.84 -7.82
C GLN A 111 -4.40 23.37 -7.74
N GLN A 112 -5.10 22.48 -7.04
CA GLN A 112 -4.67 21.08 -6.93
C GLN A 112 -5.03 20.26 -8.19
N PRO A 113 -4.07 19.55 -8.80
CA PRO A 113 -4.35 18.69 -9.94
C PRO A 113 -5.26 17.53 -9.53
N ARG A 114 -6.28 17.27 -10.34
CA ARG A 114 -7.28 16.21 -10.10
C ARG A 114 -6.82 14.88 -10.66
N LEU A 115 -7.15 13.78 -9.97
CA LEU A 115 -6.97 12.43 -10.49
C LEU A 115 -8.05 12.14 -11.53
N ALA A 116 -7.71 12.18 -12.81
CA ALA A 116 -8.70 12.18 -13.90
C ALA A 116 -8.92 10.82 -14.58
N LYS A 117 -8.08 9.82 -14.31
CA LYS A 117 -8.06 8.53 -15.01
C LYS A 117 -7.73 7.39 -14.06
N VAL A 118 -8.19 6.19 -14.40
CA VAL A 118 -7.89 4.94 -13.70
C VAL A 118 -7.15 4.01 -14.66
N PHE A 119 -6.07 3.41 -14.17
CA PHE A 119 -5.42 2.28 -14.81
C PHE A 119 -5.65 1.06 -13.92
N TYR A 120 -6.28 0.01 -14.46
CA TYR A 120 -6.56 -1.20 -13.70
C TYR A 120 -5.38 -2.19 -13.74
N SER A 121 -5.18 -2.87 -12.63
CA SER A 121 -4.28 -4.03 -12.51
C SER A 121 -4.89 -5.04 -11.54
N ASP A 122 -4.27 -6.21 -11.40
CA ASP A 122 -4.82 -7.33 -10.63
C ASP A 122 -4.48 -7.28 -9.13
N ASN A 123 -3.41 -6.59 -8.73
CA ASN A 123 -3.02 -6.48 -7.31
C ASN A 123 -2.28 -5.16 -6.98
N GLY A 124 -1.97 -4.97 -5.69
CA GLY A 124 -1.27 -3.77 -5.21
C GLY A 124 0.14 -3.62 -5.79
N SER A 125 0.93 -4.70 -5.86
CA SER A 125 2.29 -4.68 -6.41
C SER A 125 2.28 -4.23 -7.87
N THR A 126 1.37 -4.77 -8.69
CA THR A 126 1.26 -4.38 -10.10
C THR A 126 0.76 -2.95 -10.28
N ALA A 127 -0.09 -2.44 -9.38
CA ALA A 127 -0.49 -1.04 -9.39
C ALA A 127 0.71 -0.12 -9.12
N VAL A 128 1.57 -0.50 -8.17
CA VAL A 128 2.82 0.21 -7.90
C VAL A 128 3.77 0.15 -9.08
N GLU A 129 3.95 -1.01 -9.74
CA GLU A 129 4.77 -1.11 -10.96
C GLU A 129 4.29 -0.16 -12.06
N VAL A 130 2.97 -0.06 -12.27
CA VAL A 130 2.37 0.89 -13.21
C VAL A 130 2.70 2.33 -12.79
N ALA A 131 2.49 2.68 -11.51
CA ALA A 131 2.76 4.02 -10.99
C ALA A 131 4.24 4.42 -11.12
N LEU A 132 5.16 3.50 -10.81
CA LEU A 132 6.60 3.68 -10.97
C LEU A 132 6.96 3.97 -12.45
N LYS A 133 6.45 3.16 -13.38
CA LYS A 133 6.69 3.34 -14.82
C LYS A 133 6.15 4.68 -15.34
N LEU A 134 4.93 5.05 -14.94
CA LEU A 134 4.31 6.32 -15.34
C LEU A 134 5.08 7.53 -14.79
N ALA A 135 5.46 7.51 -13.50
CA ALA A 135 6.23 8.59 -12.89
C ALA A 135 7.65 8.70 -13.50
N TYR A 136 8.32 7.57 -13.71
CA TYR A 136 9.63 7.54 -14.36
C TYR A 136 9.59 8.15 -15.76
N GLU A 137 8.62 7.74 -16.57
CA GLU A 137 8.49 8.19 -17.95
C GLU A 137 8.08 9.66 -18.02
N PHE A 138 7.14 10.08 -17.16
CA PHE A 138 6.75 11.49 -17.05
C PHE A 138 7.95 12.37 -16.69
N ALA A 139 8.73 12.01 -15.67
CA ALA A 139 9.89 12.79 -15.24
C ALA A 139 10.95 12.93 -16.35
N ARG A 140 11.15 11.88 -17.16
CA ARG A 140 12.07 11.91 -18.31
C ARG A 140 11.53 12.73 -19.47
N ARG A 141 10.28 12.51 -19.89
CA ARG A 141 9.68 13.18 -21.05
C ARG A 141 9.45 14.67 -20.84
N THR A 142 9.22 15.10 -19.60
CA THR A 142 9.04 16.52 -19.25
C THR A 142 10.35 17.25 -18.94
N GLY A 143 11.50 16.58 -19.04
CA GLY A 143 12.80 17.18 -18.72
C GLY A 143 13.05 17.42 -17.23
N ARG A 144 12.14 17.02 -16.33
CA ARG A 144 12.29 17.19 -14.87
C ARG A 144 13.46 16.39 -14.30
N ALA A 145 13.80 15.25 -14.90
CA ALA A 145 14.97 14.45 -14.57
C ALA A 145 15.38 13.53 -15.73
N ARG A 146 16.67 13.50 -16.10
CA ARG A 146 17.17 12.59 -17.16
C ARG A 146 17.30 11.13 -16.68
N ARG A 147 17.68 10.92 -15.42
CA ARG A 147 17.86 9.60 -14.78
C ARG A 147 17.23 9.62 -13.37
N PRO A 148 15.90 9.75 -13.27
CA PRO A 148 15.25 9.89 -11.98
C PRO A 148 15.42 8.64 -11.12
N ARG A 149 15.35 8.83 -9.80
CA ARG A 149 15.24 7.78 -8.80
C ARG A 149 13.89 7.83 -8.09
N PHE A 150 13.63 6.86 -7.23
CA PHE A 150 12.50 6.88 -6.32
C PHE A 150 12.97 7.10 -4.88
N LEU A 151 12.13 7.78 -4.11
CA LEU A 151 12.28 8.00 -2.67
C LEU A 151 11.08 7.38 -1.95
N SER A 152 11.31 6.69 -0.85
CA SER A 152 10.26 6.15 0.01
C SER A 152 10.69 6.14 1.47
N LEU A 153 9.77 5.77 2.36
CA LEU A 153 10.03 5.71 3.80
C LEU A 153 10.80 4.44 4.18
N ASP A 154 11.64 4.54 5.20
CA ASP A 154 12.23 3.39 5.85
C ASP A 154 11.13 2.48 6.40
N GLY A 155 11.26 1.16 6.20
CA GLY A 155 10.21 0.19 6.51
C GLY A 155 8.97 0.25 5.61
N ALA A 156 8.96 1.02 4.51
CA ALA A 156 7.83 1.02 3.57
C ALA A 156 7.63 -0.35 2.92
N TYR A 157 6.38 -0.67 2.63
CA TYR A 157 6.01 -1.83 1.84
C TYR A 157 5.09 -1.42 0.70
N HIS A 158 5.46 -1.80 -0.52
CA HIS A 158 4.73 -1.46 -1.74
C HIS A 158 4.41 -2.69 -2.60
N GLY A 159 4.59 -3.90 -2.04
CA GLY A 159 4.38 -5.17 -2.73
C GLY A 159 5.65 -5.97 -3.01
N ASP A 160 5.50 -7.09 -3.73
CA ASP A 160 6.53 -8.14 -3.84
C ASP A 160 7.08 -8.36 -5.25
N THR A 161 6.61 -7.61 -6.24
CA THR A 161 7.24 -7.58 -7.58
C THR A 161 8.58 -6.81 -7.52
N VAL A 162 9.48 -7.04 -8.47
CA VAL A 162 10.86 -6.50 -8.43
C VAL A 162 10.89 -4.97 -8.22
N GLY A 163 10.03 -4.22 -8.89
CA GLY A 163 9.97 -2.76 -8.73
C GLY A 163 9.26 -2.32 -7.46
N ALA A 164 8.19 -3.00 -7.06
CA ALA A 164 7.52 -2.79 -5.78
C ALA A 164 8.48 -3.01 -4.59
N VAL A 165 9.20 -4.14 -4.57
CA VAL A 165 10.24 -4.43 -3.58
C VAL A 165 11.35 -3.40 -3.68
N SER A 166 11.83 -3.03 -4.87
CA SER A 166 12.87 -2.00 -5.00
C SER A 166 12.46 -0.66 -4.34
N ALA A 167 11.16 -0.33 -4.35
CA ALA A 167 10.62 0.87 -3.73
C ALA A 167 10.26 0.70 -2.23
N GLY A 168 10.12 -0.53 -1.72
CA GLY A 168 10.01 -0.80 -0.29
C GLY A 168 11.34 -0.59 0.45
N HIS A 169 11.35 -0.75 1.77
CA HIS A 169 12.58 -0.79 2.60
C HIS A 169 12.44 -1.72 3.81
N ILE A 170 11.78 -2.87 3.65
CA ILE A 170 11.75 -3.93 4.67
C ILE A 170 12.92 -4.88 4.41
N ASP A 171 13.98 -4.79 5.20
CA ASP A 171 15.24 -5.51 4.99
C ASP A 171 15.06 -7.02 4.76
N LEU A 172 14.10 -7.65 5.44
CA LEU A 172 13.78 -9.08 5.30
C LEU A 172 13.41 -9.45 3.86
N PHE A 173 12.66 -8.59 3.16
CA PHE A 173 12.22 -8.84 1.78
C PHE A 173 13.29 -8.43 0.75
N HIS A 174 14.15 -7.49 1.11
CA HIS A 174 15.16 -6.94 0.21
C HIS A 174 16.43 -7.79 0.11
N LYS A 175 16.89 -8.33 1.25
CA LYS A 175 18.23 -8.91 1.35
C LYS A 175 18.45 -10.07 0.39
N ALA A 176 17.46 -10.95 0.27
CA ALA A 176 17.52 -12.12 -0.59
C ALA A 176 17.60 -11.77 -2.09
N TYR A 177 16.99 -10.65 -2.50
CA TYR A 177 16.84 -10.27 -3.91
C TYR A 177 17.68 -9.06 -4.33
N SER A 178 18.57 -8.57 -3.46
CA SER A 178 19.32 -7.32 -3.66
C SER A 178 20.04 -7.19 -5.02
N GLY A 179 20.49 -8.30 -5.61
CA GLY A 179 21.11 -8.33 -6.93
C GLY A 179 20.17 -8.05 -8.12
N MET A 180 18.85 -8.13 -7.91
CA MET A 180 17.82 -7.89 -8.94
C MET A 180 17.13 -6.52 -8.80
N LEU A 181 17.32 -5.83 -7.67
CA LEU A 181 16.60 -4.60 -7.35
C LEU A 181 17.26 -3.37 -7.96
N PHE A 182 16.47 -2.44 -8.48
CA PHE A 182 16.99 -1.14 -8.87
C PHE A 182 17.21 -0.26 -7.63
N LYS A 183 18.17 0.66 -7.72
CA LYS A 183 18.53 1.49 -6.56
C LYS A 183 17.50 2.59 -6.30
N THR A 184 16.95 2.59 -5.10
CA THR A 184 16.12 3.67 -4.54
C THR A 184 16.85 4.38 -3.40
N ASP A 185 16.32 5.54 -2.99
CA ASP A 185 16.75 6.22 -1.77
C ASP A 185 15.66 6.10 -0.70
N LYS A 186 16.04 6.21 0.57
CA LYS A 186 15.12 6.17 1.71
C LYS A 186 15.28 7.35 2.65
N VAL A 187 14.19 7.70 3.32
CA VAL A 187 14.12 8.67 4.42
C VAL A 187 13.45 8.01 5.61
N MET A 188 13.73 8.48 6.83
CA MET A 188 13.17 7.87 8.02
C MET A 188 11.64 7.89 8.03
N SER A 189 11.04 6.82 8.57
CA SER A 189 9.62 6.79 8.90
C SER A 189 9.29 7.81 10.01
N PRO A 190 8.13 8.50 9.98
CA PRO A 190 7.73 9.45 11.02
C PRO A 190 7.16 8.74 12.27
N TYR A 191 7.87 7.76 12.81
CA TYR A 191 7.43 6.94 13.93
C TYR A 191 7.59 7.65 15.27
N CYS A 192 6.58 8.43 15.69
CA CYS A 192 6.63 9.25 16.91
C CYS A 192 6.96 8.47 18.19
N TYR A 193 6.51 7.21 18.33
CA TYR A 193 6.80 6.40 19.51
C TYR A 193 8.30 6.07 19.65
N ARG A 194 9.02 5.87 18.53
CA ARG A 194 10.48 5.63 18.50
C ARG A 194 11.26 6.79 17.86
N CYS A 195 10.72 8.01 17.94
CA CYS A 195 11.34 9.17 17.31
C CYS A 195 12.73 9.46 17.92
N PRO A 196 13.81 9.49 17.13
CA PRO A 196 15.17 9.72 17.65
C PRO A 196 15.40 11.17 18.10
N PHE A 197 14.52 12.10 17.71
CA PHE A 197 14.58 13.50 18.12
C PHE A 197 13.77 13.78 19.39
N ASN A 198 13.05 12.77 19.90
CA ASN A 198 12.25 12.92 21.09
C ASN A 198 13.13 13.10 22.33
N LYS A 199 12.99 14.24 23.00
CA LYS A 199 13.65 14.56 24.27
C LYS A 199 12.71 14.44 25.48
N ALA A 200 11.48 13.96 25.29
CA ALA A 200 10.54 13.77 26.39
C ALA A 200 11.02 12.65 27.32
N LYS A 201 10.84 12.84 28.62
CA LYS A 201 11.07 11.79 29.61
C LYS A 201 10.04 10.67 29.41
N PRO A 202 10.43 9.38 29.44
CA PRO A 202 9.46 8.29 29.38
C PRO A 202 8.50 8.35 30.57
N GLU A 203 7.21 8.37 30.29
CA GLU A 203 6.14 8.36 31.29
C GLU A 203 5.16 7.22 31.00
N ARG A 204 4.50 6.70 32.04
CA ARG A 204 3.38 5.75 31.88
C ARG A 204 2.13 6.54 31.49
N GLY A 205 1.99 6.81 30.19
CA GLY A 205 0.85 7.52 29.58
C GLY A 205 0.90 7.45 28.06
N ASP A 206 -0.09 8.02 27.37
CA ASP A 206 -0.03 8.12 25.92
C ASP A 206 1.12 9.05 25.53
N ALA A 207 2.11 8.47 24.86
CA ALA A 207 3.26 9.17 24.32
C ALA A 207 2.87 10.41 23.50
N ARG A 208 1.69 10.45 22.88
CA ARG A 208 1.24 11.58 22.05
C ARG A 208 0.86 12.81 22.86
N ASP A 209 0.47 12.65 24.12
CA ASP A 209 0.00 13.75 24.96
C ASP A 209 1.17 14.51 25.60
N THR A 210 2.25 13.79 25.91
CA THR A 210 3.43 14.36 26.57
C THR A 210 4.54 14.73 25.58
N ARG A 211 4.50 14.23 24.34
CA ARG A 211 5.52 14.51 23.32
C ARG A 211 5.09 15.62 22.38
N LYS A 212 5.92 16.65 22.26
CA LYS A 212 5.80 17.67 21.21
C LYS A 212 6.58 17.24 19.98
N CYS A 213 5.88 16.95 18.88
CA CYS A 213 6.50 16.67 17.59
C CYS A 213 6.79 17.99 16.85
N ASN A 214 8.06 18.30 16.57
CA ASN A 214 8.44 19.51 15.81
C ASN A 214 8.79 19.19 14.34
N PHE A 215 8.45 17.99 13.86
CA PHE A 215 8.65 17.55 12.49
C PHE A 215 10.12 17.51 12.03
N GLU A 216 11.07 17.23 12.91
CA GLU A 216 12.50 17.10 12.58
C GLU A 216 12.77 16.04 11.49
N CYS A 217 11.88 15.04 11.36
CA CYS A 217 11.91 14.07 10.28
C CYS A 217 11.61 14.68 8.89
N VAL A 218 10.85 15.78 8.81
CA VAL A 218 10.60 16.54 7.57
C VAL A 218 11.88 17.21 7.09
N ASP A 219 12.71 17.73 8.00
CA ASP A 219 14.02 18.30 7.64
C ASP A 219 14.93 17.24 7.01
N LYS A 220 14.82 15.97 7.46
CA LYS A 220 15.54 14.85 6.84
C LYS A 220 15.06 14.55 5.43
N VAL A 221 13.78 14.77 5.13
CA VAL A 221 13.24 14.69 3.77
C VAL A 221 13.84 15.80 2.90
N GLU A 222 13.77 17.06 3.34
CA GLU A 222 14.35 18.22 2.64
C GLU A 222 15.85 18.01 2.35
N GLN A 223 16.63 17.59 3.35
CA GLN A 223 18.06 17.28 3.21
C GLN A 223 18.32 16.21 2.15
N ARG A 224 17.46 15.19 2.06
CA ARG A 224 17.57 14.13 1.07
C ARG A 224 17.29 14.64 -0.35
N PHE A 225 16.30 15.50 -0.54
CA PHE A 225 16.02 16.16 -1.81
C PHE A 225 17.16 17.09 -2.23
N ALA A 226 17.65 17.94 -1.32
CA ALA A 226 18.78 18.83 -1.57
C ALA A 226 20.05 18.06 -1.97
N THR A 227 20.37 16.96 -1.26
CA THR A 227 21.53 16.10 -1.58
C THR A 227 21.39 15.46 -2.96
N ARG A 228 20.18 14.99 -3.32
CA ARG A 228 19.92 14.41 -4.63
C ARG A 228 20.12 15.44 -5.75
N LYS A 229 19.58 16.64 -5.57
CA LYS A 229 19.72 17.77 -6.51
C LYS A 229 21.19 18.14 -6.73
N LYS A 230 22.00 18.22 -5.66
CA LYS A 230 23.46 18.47 -5.75
C LYS A 230 24.21 17.42 -6.57
N ARG A 231 23.71 16.19 -6.65
CA ARG A 231 24.27 15.10 -7.49
C ARG A 231 23.78 15.16 -8.94
N GLY A 232 23.12 16.24 -9.37
CA GLY A 232 22.67 16.42 -10.75
C GLY A 232 21.47 15.55 -11.14
N SER A 233 20.66 15.10 -10.18
CA SER A 233 19.48 14.27 -10.41
C SER A 233 18.33 14.71 -9.52
N ASN A 234 17.09 14.43 -9.94
CA ASN A 234 15.90 14.52 -9.09
C ASN A 234 15.29 13.13 -8.88
N TYR A 235 14.22 13.06 -8.08
CA TYR A 235 13.37 11.90 -7.97
C TYR A 235 12.24 11.96 -9.01
N ALA A 236 11.81 10.81 -9.53
CA ALA A 236 10.56 10.70 -10.28
C ALA A 236 9.38 10.84 -9.32
N ALA A 237 9.38 10.04 -8.26
CA ALA A 237 8.35 10.08 -7.24
C ALA A 237 8.88 9.88 -5.83
N LEU A 238 8.14 10.46 -4.88
CA LEU A 238 8.10 10.08 -3.48
C LEU A 238 6.91 9.13 -3.29
N LEU A 239 7.16 7.91 -2.80
CA LEU A 239 6.13 6.93 -2.46
C LEU A 239 5.86 6.98 -0.95
N VAL A 240 4.58 6.99 -0.58
CA VAL A 240 4.13 7.03 0.81
C VAL A 240 2.85 6.22 0.95
N GLU A 241 2.75 5.39 1.99
CA GLU A 241 1.48 4.83 2.50
C GLU A 241 0.78 5.92 3.35
N PRO A 242 -0.26 6.62 2.86
CA PRO A 242 -0.78 7.81 3.53
C PRO A 242 -1.41 7.51 4.89
N GLY A 243 -1.04 8.28 5.91
CA GLY A 243 -1.60 8.14 7.26
C GLY A 243 -1.01 6.99 8.07
N MET A 244 -0.65 5.85 7.47
CA MET A 244 -0.09 4.71 8.19
C MET A 244 0.76 3.79 7.32
N GLN A 245 1.94 3.38 7.79
CA GLN A 245 2.69 2.25 7.23
C GLN A 245 2.22 0.95 7.86
N GLY A 246 1.52 0.13 7.09
CA GLY A 246 0.87 -1.09 7.60
C GLY A 246 1.88 -2.18 7.97
N PRO A 247 2.62 -2.72 6.99
CA PRO A 247 3.56 -3.82 7.21
C PRO A 247 4.74 -3.47 8.12
N ALA A 248 5.05 -2.19 8.27
CA ALA A 248 6.03 -1.70 9.23
C ALA A 248 5.58 -1.85 10.71
N GLY A 249 4.33 -2.26 10.95
CA GLY A 249 3.76 -2.42 12.29
C GLY A 249 2.72 -1.35 12.63
N MET A 250 1.85 -1.00 11.68
CA MET A 250 0.78 0.00 11.86
C MET A 250 1.31 1.35 12.38
N ILE A 251 2.39 1.84 11.74
CA ILE A 251 3.05 3.09 12.14
C ILE A 251 2.25 4.28 11.61
N ALA A 252 1.47 4.91 12.49
CA ALA A 252 0.71 6.11 12.16
C ALA A 252 1.61 7.34 11.95
N GLN A 253 1.26 8.16 10.96
CA GLN A 253 1.93 9.42 10.66
C GLN A 253 1.37 10.55 11.53
N PRO A 254 2.21 11.48 12.03
CA PRO A 254 1.72 12.63 12.80
C PRO A 254 0.91 13.57 11.89
N LYS A 255 -0.19 14.12 12.43
CA LYS A 255 -1.08 15.02 11.69
C LYS A 255 -0.30 16.17 11.05
N GLY A 256 -0.51 16.41 9.76
CA GLY A 256 0.16 17.47 9.00
C GLY A 256 1.54 17.09 8.43
N TRP A 257 2.12 15.95 8.81
CA TRP A 257 3.40 15.48 8.25
C TRP A 257 3.30 15.23 6.74
N LEU A 258 2.26 14.52 6.29
CA LEU A 258 2.07 14.19 4.87
C LEU A 258 2.00 15.44 3.99
N GLY A 259 1.28 16.47 4.44
CA GLY A 259 1.18 17.74 3.73
C GLY A 259 2.54 18.44 3.57
N ARG A 260 3.36 18.44 4.63
CA ARG A 260 4.71 19.03 4.59
C ARG A 260 5.63 18.29 3.62
N VAL A 261 5.67 16.97 3.67
CA VAL A 261 6.55 16.19 2.74
C VAL A 261 6.05 16.23 1.30
N ALA A 262 4.73 16.32 1.09
CA ALA A 262 4.15 16.52 -0.24
C ALA A 262 4.56 17.87 -0.84
N GLN A 263 4.55 18.96 -0.04
CA GLN A 263 5.00 20.28 -0.47
C GLN A 263 6.49 20.27 -0.87
N ILE A 264 7.34 19.59 -0.11
CA ILE A 264 8.77 19.41 -0.45
C ILE A 264 8.91 18.70 -1.80
N ALA A 265 8.25 17.55 -1.97
CA ALA A 265 8.33 16.79 -3.22
C ALA A 265 7.86 17.63 -4.43
N GLN A 266 6.74 18.34 -4.27
CA GLN A 266 6.20 19.23 -5.31
C GLN A 266 7.15 20.40 -5.64
N GLY A 267 7.76 21.03 -4.63
CA GLY A 267 8.75 22.10 -4.81
C GLY A 267 9.99 21.66 -5.59
N HIS A 268 10.33 20.36 -5.53
CA HIS A 268 11.38 19.73 -6.32
C HIS A 268 10.90 19.14 -7.67
N GLY A 269 9.64 19.38 -8.07
CA GLY A 269 9.04 18.84 -9.29
C GLY A 269 8.82 17.32 -9.26
N THR A 270 8.98 16.68 -8.11
CA THR A 270 8.83 15.23 -7.90
C THR A 270 7.35 14.89 -7.71
N GLN A 271 6.90 13.79 -8.31
CA GLN A 271 5.52 13.33 -8.16
C GLN A 271 5.30 12.71 -6.78
N LEU A 272 4.06 12.75 -6.29
CA LEU A 272 3.66 12.00 -5.11
C LEU A 272 2.88 10.76 -5.55
N ILE A 273 3.30 9.58 -5.09
CA ILE A 273 2.54 8.34 -5.22
C ILE A 273 2.00 8.02 -3.83
N ALA A 274 0.70 8.15 -3.66
CA ALA A 274 -0.02 7.71 -2.48
C ALA A 274 -0.38 6.23 -2.65
N ASP A 275 0.33 5.36 -1.94
CA ASP A 275 0.01 3.94 -1.89
C ASP A 275 -1.13 3.70 -0.90
N GLU A 276 -2.36 3.65 -1.42
CA GLU A 276 -3.58 3.49 -0.63
C GLU A 276 -4.11 2.05 -0.67
N VAL A 277 -3.27 1.05 -0.98
CA VAL A 277 -3.67 -0.36 -1.03
C VAL A 277 -4.26 -0.82 0.31
N MET A 278 -3.63 -0.43 1.42
CA MET A 278 -4.17 -0.71 2.76
C MET A 278 -5.10 0.39 3.26
N THR A 279 -4.75 1.66 3.04
CA THR A 279 -5.35 2.80 3.76
C THR A 279 -6.65 3.30 3.13
N GLY A 280 -6.86 2.97 1.86
CA GLY A 280 -7.99 3.41 1.07
C GLY A 280 -9.32 2.78 1.45
N LEU A 281 -10.37 3.24 0.78
CA LEU A 281 -11.77 2.85 0.98
C LEU A 281 -12.24 2.92 2.45
N GLY A 282 -11.76 3.93 3.18
CA GLY A 282 -12.20 4.21 4.55
C GLY A 282 -11.52 3.41 5.65
N ARG A 283 -10.42 2.68 5.34
CA ARG A 283 -9.72 1.86 6.34
C ARG A 283 -8.96 2.69 7.38
N ALA A 284 -8.16 3.67 6.92
CA ALA A 284 -7.25 4.43 7.80
C ALA A 284 -7.69 5.88 8.07
N ALA A 285 -8.80 6.32 7.48
CA ALA A 285 -9.32 7.67 7.63
C ALA A 285 -10.85 7.68 7.63
N CYS A 286 -11.46 8.72 8.20
CA CYS A 286 -12.91 8.96 8.10
C CYS A 286 -13.37 9.30 6.66
N ARG A 287 -12.42 9.47 5.74
CA ARG A 287 -12.64 9.70 4.30
C ARG A 287 -12.32 8.43 3.53
N PHE A 288 -12.73 8.35 2.26
CA PHE A 288 -12.39 7.21 1.41
C PHE A 288 -10.89 6.99 1.25
N PHE A 289 -10.09 8.05 1.11
CA PHE A 289 -8.64 7.97 0.92
C PHE A 289 -7.94 8.78 2.01
N ALA A 290 -6.90 8.23 2.62
CA ALA A 290 -6.16 8.84 3.73
C ALA A 290 -5.27 10.01 3.30
N SER A 291 -4.98 10.12 2.00
CA SER A 291 -4.26 11.24 1.39
C SER A 291 -5.07 12.53 1.24
N HIS A 292 -6.39 12.49 1.47
CA HIS A 292 -7.29 13.64 1.33
C HIS A 292 -7.43 14.48 2.60
#